data_AF-A0A2E5S7A5-F1
#
_entry.id   AF-A0A2E5S7A5-F1
#
_cell.length_a   1.000
_cell.length_b   1.000
_cell.length_c   1.000
_cell.angle_alpha   90.00
_cell.angle_beta   90.00
_cell.angle_gamma   90.00
#
_symmetry.space_group_name_H-M   'P 1'
#
loop_
_entity.id
_entity.type
_entity.pdbx_description
1 polymer ?
#
loop_
_entity_poly.entity_id
_entity_poly.type
_entity_poly.pdbx_seq_one_letter_code
_entity_poly.pdbx_strand_id
1 'polypeptide(L)'
;MTIPDPRAISLILFQYLSLQLSQLEDLDETSARTLIYKGLSLIPGLDLGTDDTDADVIHLRFEQDPDQQEIPFSMRDAIDSLMVLWRDYSRL
;
A
#
# COMPACT_ATOMS: atom_id res chain seq x y z
N MET A 1 -3.81 -9.85 21.97
CA MET A 1 -2.62 -9.50 21.15
C MET A 1 -2.93 -8.17 20.49
N THR A 2 -1.97 -7.25 20.45
CA THR A 2 -2.15 -5.87 19.98
C THR A 2 -2.24 -5.82 18.46
N ILE A 3 -3.22 -5.06 17.95
CA ILE A 3 -3.34 -4.64 16.55
C ILE A 3 -1.97 -4.11 16.06
N PRO A 4 -1.52 -4.41 14.83
CA PRO A 4 -0.28 -3.88 14.29
C PRO A 4 -0.26 -2.35 14.44
N ASP A 5 0.80 -1.80 15.04
CA ASP A 5 0.97 -0.35 15.15
C ASP A 5 0.88 0.26 13.73
N PRO A 6 0.05 1.28 13.49
CA PRO A 6 -0.03 1.95 12.20
C PRO A 6 1.33 2.38 11.63
N ARG A 7 2.31 2.65 12.49
CA ARG A 7 3.69 2.94 12.09
C ARG A 7 4.39 1.74 11.46
N ALA A 8 4.08 0.52 11.91
CA ALA A 8 4.61 -0.71 11.32
C ALA A 8 4.06 -0.95 9.92
N ILE A 9 2.78 -0.63 9.67
CA ILE A 9 2.15 -0.70 8.35
C ILE A 9 2.88 0.22 7.36
N SER A 10 3.02 1.49 7.73
CA SER A 10 3.72 2.48 6.90
C SER A 10 5.17 2.08 6.63
N LEU A 11 5.86 1.49 7.62
CA LEU A 11 7.23 1.02 7.47
C LEU A 11 7.35 -0.15 6.48
N ILE A 12 6.46 -1.15 6.59
CA ILE A 12 6.44 -2.32 5.68
C ILE A 12 6.18 -1.85 4.24
N LEU A 13 5.17 -1.00 4.04
CA LEU A 13 4.86 -0.43 2.74
C LEU A 13 6.02 0.37 2.18
N PHE A 14 6.60 1.27 2.98
CA PHE A 14 7.71 2.11 2.57
C PHE A 14 8.92 1.26 2.14
N GLN A 15 9.29 0.26 2.93
CA GLN A 15 10.44 -0.59 2.65
C GLN A 15 10.24 -1.42 1.38
N TYR A 16 9.05 -2.01 1.21
CA TYR A 16 8.71 -2.76 -0.01
C TYR A 16 8.73 -1.84 -1.24
N LEU A 17 7.99 -0.72 -1.20
CA LEU A 17 7.87 0.20 -2.34
C LEU A 17 9.23 0.78 -2.72
N SER A 18 10.04 1.23 -1.76
CA SER A 18 11.38 1.77 -2.04
C SER A 18 12.28 0.75 -2.75
N LEU A 19 12.24 -0.52 -2.35
CA LEU A 19 13.00 -1.58 -3.02
C LEU A 19 12.52 -1.80 -4.45
N GLN A 20 11.20 -1.85 -4.67
CA GLN A 20 10.63 -2.06 -6.00
C GLN A 20 10.94 -0.88 -6.92
N LEU A 21 10.76 0.36 -6.46
CA LEU A 21 11.02 1.57 -7.25
C LEU A 21 12.45 1.63 -7.80
N SER A 22 13.45 1.15 -7.04
CA SER A 22 14.86 1.13 -7.49
C SER A 22 15.14 0.20 -8.67
N GLN A 23 14.22 -0.72 -8.97
CA GLN A 23 14.36 -1.75 -10.01
C GLN A 23 13.47 -1.50 -11.23
N LEU A 24 12.60 -0.48 -11.17
CA LEU A 24 11.64 -0.18 -12.22
C LEU A 24 12.25 0.70 -13.30
N GLU A 25 12.07 0.29 -14.55
CA GLU A 25 12.41 1.07 -15.73
C GLU A 25 11.36 2.16 -16.02
N ASP A 26 10.08 1.84 -15.77
CA ASP A 26 8.95 2.75 -15.91
C ASP A 26 7.90 2.49 -14.82
N LEU A 27 7.08 3.49 -14.50
CA LEU A 27 5.99 3.39 -13.53
C LEU A 27 4.73 4.09 -14.08
N ASP A 28 3.74 3.29 -14.46
CA ASP A 28 2.38 3.74 -14.78
C ASP A 28 1.41 3.54 -13.59
N GLU A 29 0.20 4.07 -13.71
CA GLU A 29 -0.84 4.00 -12.67
C GLU A 29 -1.20 2.55 -12.32
N THR A 30 -1.30 1.68 -13.33
CA THR A 30 -1.68 0.27 -13.14
C THR A 30 -0.61 -0.49 -12.37
N SER A 31 0.66 -0.26 -12.70
CA SER A 31 1.81 -0.83 -12.01
C SER A 31 1.93 -0.28 -10.60
N ALA A 32 1.72 1.04 -10.40
CA ALA A 32 1.69 1.67 -9.08
C ALA A 32 0.62 1.05 -8.17
N ARG A 33 -0.62 0.92 -8.69
CA ARG A 33 -1.73 0.26 -7.99
C ARG A 33 -1.35 -1.18 -7.61
N THR A 34 -0.81 -1.94 -8.57
CA THR A 34 -0.37 -3.34 -8.34
C THR A 34 0.69 -3.43 -7.26
N LEU A 35 1.67 -2.51 -7.25
CA LEU A 35 2.72 -2.48 -6.24
C LEU A 35 2.16 -2.15 -4.85
N ILE A 36 1.26 -1.18 -4.75
CA ILE A 36 0.63 -0.82 -3.48
C ILE A 36 -0.18 -2.00 -2.94
N TYR A 37 -1.01 -2.66 -3.77
CA TYR A 37 -1.74 -3.86 -3.36
C TYR A 37 -0.83 -4.98 -2.89
N LYS A 38 0.24 -5.28 -3.64
CA LYS A 38 1.23 -6.27 -3.21
C LYS A 38 1.86 -5.88 -1.88
N GLY A 39 2.28 -4.62 -1.72
CA GLY A 39 2.86 -4.12 -0.48
C GLY A 39 1.91 -4.26 0.70
N LEU A 40 0.62 -3.94 0.51
CA LEU A 40 -0.39 -4.10 1.54
C LEU A 40 -0.61 -5.59 1.89
N SER A 41 -0.64 -6.48 0.90
CA SER A 41 -0.82 -7.92 1.13
C SER A 41 0.30 -8.57 1.95
N LEU A 42 1.46 -7.89 2.07
CA LEU A 42 2.58 -8.34 2.92
C LEU A 42 2.37 -7.98 4.40
N ILE A 43 1.38 -7.15 4.73
CA ILE A 43 1.11 -6.73 6.10
C ILE A 43 0.42 -7.88 6.85
N PRO A 44 1.04 -8.41 7.92
CA PRO A 44 0.48 -9.55 8.64
C PRO A 44 -0.90 -9.24 9.24
N GLY A 45 -1.87 -10.11 8.95
CA GLY A 45 -3.23 -10.02 9.47
C GLY A 45 -4.08 -8.93 8.82
N LEU A 46 -3.61 -8.29 7.75
CA LEU A 46 -4.41 -7.37 6.96
C LEU A 46 -5.24 -8.15 5.93
N ASP A 47 -6.54 -8.00 6.01
CA ASP A 47 -7.50 -8.40 5.00
C ASP A 47 -7.84 -7.19 4.12
N LEU A 48 -7.62 -7.35 2.82
CA LEU A 48 -7.80 -6.29 1.83
C LEU A 48 -9.21 -6.25 1.24
N GLY A 49 -10.03 -7.29 1.47
CA GLY A 49 -11.29 -7.47 0.75
C GLY A 49 -11.05 -7.71 -0.74
N THR A 50 -11.89 -8.53 -1.37
CA THR A 50 -11.75 -8.89 -2.79
C THR A 50 -12.63 -8.08 -3.74
N ASP A 51 -13.46 -7.18 -3.22
CA ASP A 51 -14.66 -6.81 -3.96
C ASP A 51 -14.47 -5.65 -4.96
N ASP A 52 -13.37 -4.88 -4.89
CA ASP A 52 -13.12 -3.88 -5.93
C ASP A 52 -11.65 -3.43 -6.00
N THR A 53 -10.83 -4.14 -6.76
CA THR A 53 -9.41 -3.78 -6.94
C THR A 53 -9.22 -2.44 -7.65
N ASP A 54 -10.26 -1.92 -8.31
CA ASP A 54 -10.24 -0.65 -9.06
C ASP A 54 -10.76 0.54 -8.25
N ALA A 55 -11.26 0.32 -7.03
CA ALA A 55 -11.71 1.41 -6.16
C ALA A 55 -10.57 2.39 -5.82
N ASP A 56 -10.88 3.69 -5.79
CA ASP A 56 -9.97 4.74 -5.36
C ASP A 56 -9.78 4.74 -3.84
N VAL A 57 -10.74 4.19 -3.08
CA VAL A 57 -10.68 4.05 -1.62
C VAL A 57 -10.97 2.60 -1.27
N ILE A 58 -10.04 1.97 -0.56
CA ILE A 58 -10.21 0.62 -0.01
C ILE A 58 -10.29 0.69 1.51
N HIS A 59 -10.98 -0.27 2.10
CA HIS A 59 -11.15 -0.35 3.55
C HIS A 59 -10.24 -1.46 4.08
N LEU A 60 -9.20 -1.06 4.80
CA LEU A 60 -8.23 -1.96 5.39
C LEU A 60 -8.81 -2.53 6.69
N ARG A 61 -8.90 -3.86 6.79
CA ARG A 61 -9.40 -4.55 7.98
C ARG A 61 -8.33 -5.48 8.53
N PHE A 62 -8.17 -5.54 9.84
CA PHE A 62 -7.27 -6.50 10.47
C PHE A 62 -8.04 -7.70 11.04
N GLU A 63 -7.65 -8.91 10.67
CA GLU A 63 -8.28 -10.15 11.17
C GLU A 63 -8.19 -10.28 12.70
N GLN A 64 -7.16 -9.68 13.29
CA GLN A 64 -6.89 -9.71 14.73
C GLN A 64 -7.61 -8.60 15.51
N ASP A 65 -8.33 -7.71 14.83
CA ASP A 65 -9.08 -6.64 15.46
C ASP A 65 -10.46 -7.15 15.93
N PRO A 66 -10.70 -7.23 17.26
CA PRO A 66 -11.98 -7.70 17.79
C PRO A 66 -13.14 -6.77 17.44
N ASP A 67 -12.87 -5.49 17.15
CA ASP A 67 -13.88 -4.50 16.81
C ASP A 67 -14.11 -4.40 15.29
N GLN A 68 -13.35 -5.17 14.49
CA GLN A 68 -13.36 -5.15 13.02
C GLN A 68 -13.34 -3.72 12.46
N GLN A 69 -12.52 -2.85 13.04
CA GLN A 69 -12.46 -1.46 12.61
C GLN A 69 -11.87 -1.40 11.21
N GLU A 70 -12.59 -0.73 10.31
CA GLU A 70 -12.15 -0.49 8.94
C GLU A 70 -11.42 0.86 8.86
N ILE A 71 -10.21 0.83 8.29
CA ILE A 71 -9.40 2.03 8.06
C ILE A 71 -9.51 2.40 6.58
N PRO A 72 -10.05 3.57 6.22
CA PRO A 72 -10.09 4.00 4.83
C PRO A 72 -8.67 4.29 4.33
N PHE A 73 -8.31 3.72 3.19
CA PHE A 73 -7.04 3.92 2.52
C PHE A 73 -7.30 4.43 1.11
N SER A 74 -6.77 5.63 0.82
CA SER A 74 -6.88 6.26 -0.49
C SER A 74 -5.81 5.69 -1.42
N MET A 75 -6.24 4.84 -2.35
CA MET A 75 -5.39 4.28 -3.39
C MET A 75 -4.85 5.38 -4.31
N ARG A 76 -5.68 6.37 -4.63
CA ARG A 76 -5.27 7.50 -5.48
C ARG A 76 -4.14 8.31 -4.85
N ASP A 77 -4.28 8.69 -3.58
CA ASP A 77 -3.24 9.48 -2.89
C ASP A 77 -1.92 8.70 -2.76
N ALA A 78 -2.02 7.38 -2.55
CA ALA A 78 -0.87 6.49 -2.48
C ALA A 78 -0.16 6.36 -3.84
N ILE A 79 -0.90 6.24 -4.94
CA ILE A 79 -0.36 6.22 -6.31
C ILE A 79 0.32 7.55 -6.62
N ASP A 80 -0.36 8.69 -6.39
CA ASP A 80 0.21 10.02 -6.66
C ASP A 80 1.53 10.23 -5.90
N SER A 81 1.54 9.84 -4.62
CA SER A 81 2.74 9.88 -3.78
C SER A 81 3.85 8.96 -4.32
N LEU A 82 3.50 7.76 -4.78
CA LEU A 82 4.46 6.81 -5.33
C LEU A 82 5.07 7.31 -6.65
N MET A 83 4.26 7.91 -7.52
CA MET A 83 4.72 8.49 -8.78
C MET A 83 5.68 9.67 -8.56
N VAL A 84 5.40 10.52 -7.57
CA VAL A 84 6.32 11.60 -7.18
C VAL A 84 7.64 11.02 -6.67
N LEU A 85 7.58 10.02 -5.78
CA LEU A 85 8.79 9.36 -5.25
C LEU A 85 9.61 8.71 -6.36
N TRP A 86 8.99 7.97 -7.28
CA TRP A 86 9.68 7.33 -8.39
C TRP A 86 10.34 8.35 -9.32
N ARG A 87 9.64 9.43 -9.65
CA ARG A 87 10.21 10.53 -10.46
C ARG A 87 11.43 11.16 -9.79
N ASP A 88 11.41 11.29 -8.47
CA ASP A 88 12.54 11.83 -7.74
C ASP A 88 13.71 10.83 -7.70
N TYR A 89 13.43 9.53 -7.60
CA TYR A 89 14.45 8.47 -7.72
C TYR A 89 15.06 8.37 -9.12
N SER A 90 14.26 8.45 -10.19
CA SER A 90 14.75 8.31 -11.58
C SER A 90 15.58 9.50 -12.06
N ARG A 91 15.56 10.61 -11.31
CA ARG A 91 16.40 11.79 -11.55
C ARG A 91 17.77 11.74 -10.87
N LEU A 92 17.96 10.82 -9.92
CA LEU A 92 19.20 10.63 -9.15
C LEU A 92 20.11 9.61 -9.85
#